data_AF-A0A7Y2YTV8-F1
#
_entry.id   AF-A0A7Y2YTV8-F1
#
_cell.length_a   1.000
_cell.length_b   1.000
_cell.length_c   1.000
_cell.angle_alpha   90.00
_cell.angle_beta   90.00
_cell.angle_gamma   90.00
#
_symmetry.space_group_name_H-M   'P 1'
#
loop_
_entity.id
_entity.type
_entity.pdbx_description
1 polymer ?
#
loop_
_entity_poly.entity_id
_entity_poly.type
_entity_poly.pdbx_seq_one_letter_code
_entity_poly.pdbx_strand_id
1 'polypeptide(L)'
;IGCTASQVAVSWVRQQHGVIVPLVGARNLAQLEDNLGALDVTLDGEHLTRLDEVSRIEPGFPHDFLASDPIRDLVFGGTFDRIDNHRARHSGA
;
A
#
# COMPACT_ATOMS: atom_id res chain seq x y z
N ILE A 1 6.28 -1.58 20.68
CA ILE A 1 6.61 -2.75 19.82
C ILE A 1 8.10 -2.96 19.52
N GLY A 2 9.03 -2.21 20.13
CA GLY A 2 10.46 -2.61 20.17
C GLY A 2 11.20 -2.66 18.82
N CYS A 3 10.67 -2.03 17.78
CA CYS A 3 11.19 -2.04 16.42
C CYS A 3 11.36 -0.61 15.89
N THR A 4 12.11 -0.44 14.80
CA THR A 4 12.32 0.88 14.19
C THR A 4 11.08 1.37 13.45
N ALA A 5 10.98 2.68 13.22
CA ALA A 5 9.87 3.25 12.46
C ALA A 5 9.78 2.69 11.03
N SER A 6 10.93 2.38 10.42
CA SER A 6 10.96 1.77 9.09
C SER A 6 10.36 0.37 9.11
N GLN A 7 10.72 -0.43 10.12
CA GLN A 7 10.14 -1.77 10.31
C GLN A 7 8.63 -1.71 10.52
N VAL A 8 8.13 -0.75 11.31
CA VAL A 8 6.69 -0.54 11.49
C VAL A 8 6.01 -0.20 10.17
N ALA A 9 6.54 0.76 9.42
CA ALA A 9 5.95 1.21 8.16
C ALA A 9 5.87 0.08 7.12
N VAL A 10 6.97 -0.66 6.92
CA VAL A 10 7.02 -1.79 5.98
C VAL A 10 6.08 -2.90 6.42
N SER A 11 6.03 -3.22 7.73
CA SER A 11 5.12 -4.24 8.27
C SER A 11 3.66 -3.85 8.13
N TRP A 12 3.33 -2.57 8.35
CA TRP A 12 1.99 -2.04 8.17
C TRP A 12 1.54 -2.20 6.71
N VAL A 13 2.36 -1.77 5.73
CA VAL A 13 2.05 -1.94 4.31
C VAL A 13 1.85 -3.41 3.93
N ARG A 14 2.69 -4.33 4.44
CA ARG A 14 2.56 -5.77 4.16
C ARG A 14 1.29 -6.41 4.72
N GLN A 15 0.77 -5.89 5.82
CA GLN A 15 -0.41 -6.42 6.52
C GLN A 15 -1.72 -5.79 6.06
N GLN A 16 -1.68 -4.84 5.13
CA GLN A 16 -2.88 -4.32 4.46
C GLN A 16 -3.55 -5.41 3.61
N HIS A 17 -4.83 -5.21 3.27
CA HIS A 17 -5.61 -6.19 2.53
C HIS A 17 -5.08 -6.42 1.10
N GLY A 18 -5.03 -7.69 0.68
CA GLY A 18 -4.60 -8.12 -0.65
C GLY A 18 -3.19 -8.69 -0.69
N VAL A 19 -2.71 -9.06 -1.88
CA VAL A 19 -1.33 -9.52 -2.06
C VAL A 19 -0.42 -8.31 -2.26
N ILE A 20 0.33 -7.95 -1.21
CA ILE A 20 1.19 -6.78 -1.20
C ILE A 20 2.66 -7.20 -1.13
N VAL A 21 3.45 -6.71 -2.09
CA VAL A 21 4.90 -6.85 -2.13
C VAL A 21 5.51 -5.44 -2.12
N PRO A 22 5.92 -4.91 -0.96
CA PRO A 22 6.47 -3.57 -0.89
C PRO A 22 7.80 -3.48 -1.64
N LEU A 23 7.97 -2.41 -2.42
CA LEU A 23 9.25 -2.03 -2.97
C LEU A 23 9.97 -1.15 -1.92
N VAL A 24 11.01 -1.69 -1.30
CA VAL A 24 11.77 -0.98 -0.26
C VAL A 24 13.01 -0.32 -0.85
N GLY A 25 13.21 0.97 -0.53
CA GLY A 25 14.40 1.72 -0.89
C GLY A 25 15.39 1.82 0.27
N ALA A 26 16.69 1.70 -0.02
CA ALA A 26 17.77 1.90 0.93
C ALA A 26 18.98 2.53 0.21
N ARG A 27 19.68 3.47 0.86
CA ARG A 27 20.90 4.09 0.32
C ARG A 27 22.18 3.37 0.72
N ASN A 28 22.11 2.52 1.75
CA ASN A 28 23.23 1.71 2.22
C ASN A 28 22.72 0.39 2.82
N LEU A 29 23.67 -0.51 3.13
CA LEU A 29 23.36 -1.84 3.63
C LEU A 29 22.62 -1.82 4.98
N ALA A 30 23.06 -1.00 5.93
CA ALA A 30 22.43 -0.94 7.26
C ALA A 30 20.94 -0.56 7.19
N GLN A 31 20.56 0.34 6.27
CA GLN A 31 19.15 0.68 6.04
C GLN A 31 18.37 -0.48 5.40
N LEU A 32 18.99 -1.23 4.50
CA LEU A 32 18.36 -2.41 3.90
C LEU A 32 18.13 -3.47 4.97
N GLU A 33 19.13 -3.74 5.82
CA GLU A 33 19.02 -4.68 6.94
C GLU A 33 17.93 -4.26 7.93
N ASP A 34 17.87 -2.96 8.29
CA ASP A 34 16.80 -2.43 9.15
C ASP A 34 15.41 -2.64 8.51
N ASN A 35 15.25 -2.28 7.24
CA ASN A 35 13.99 -2.48 6.49
C ASN A 35 13.57 -3.96 6.46
N LEU A 36 14.52 -4.88 6.28
CA LEU A 36 14.24 -6.32 6.23
C LEU A 36 13.83 -6.90 7.59
N GLY A 37 14.24 -6.28 8.70
CA GLY A 37 13.73 -6.64 10.04
C GLY A 37 12.21 -6.47 10.19
N ALA A 38 11.53 -5.80 9.25
CA ALA A 38 10.06 -5.78 9.17
C ALA A 38 9.43 -7.16 8.96
N LEU A 39 10.21 -8.17 8.55
CA LEU A 39 9.72 -9.54 8.40
C LEU A 39 9.44 -10.21 9.76
N ASP A 40 10.14 -9.76 10.81
CA ASP A 40 10.00 -10.28 12.18
C ASP A 40 8.97 -9.50 13.00
N VAL A 41 8.40 -8.42 12.45
CA VAL A 41 7.42 -7.57 13.11
C VAL A 41 6.00 -7.96 12.70
N THR A 42 5.18 -8.32 13.68
CA THR A 42 3.73 -8.48 13.52
C THR A 42 3.03 -7.36 14.27
N LEU A 43 2.13 -6.65 13.59
CA LEU A 43 1.34 -5.57 14.19
C LEU A 43 -0.03 -6.16 14.53
N ASP A 44 -0.44 -6.02 15.79
CA ASP A 44 -1.79 -6.43 16.17
C ASP A 44 -2.87 -5.47 15.62
N GLY A 45 -4.14 -5.83 15.83
CA GLY A 45 -5.27 -5.06 15.33
C GLY A 45 -5.35 -3.63 15.86
N GLU A 46 -4.88 -3.37 17.09
CA GLU A 46 -4.86 -2.01 17.64
C GLU A 46 -3.80 -1.15 16.94
N HIS A 47 -2.61 -1.69 16.73
CA HIS A 47 -1.56 -1.01 15.97
C HIS A 47 -2.01 -0.72 14.54
N LEU A 48 -2.60 -1.70 13.85
CA LEU A 48 -3.09 -1.53 12.48
C LEU A 48 -4.17 -0.45 12.41
N THR A 49 -5.18 -0.51 13.29
CA THR A 49 -6.28 0.48 13.33
C THR A 49 -5.73 1.89 13.54
N ARG A 50 -4.83 2.06 14.51
CA ARG A 50 -4.23 3.36 14.81
C ARG A 50 -3.43 3.91 13.63
N LEU A 51 -2.66 3.06 12.96
CA LEU A 51 -1.86 3.46 11.80
C LEU A 51 -2.73 3.81 10.59
N ASP A 52 -3.81 3.05 10.36
CA ASP A 52 -4.79 3.32 9.30
C ASP A 52 -5.50 4.65 9.52
N GLU A 53 -5.89 4.96 10.76
CA GLU A 53 -6.57 6.22 11.09
C GLU A 53 -5.65 7.42 10.89
N VAL A 54 -4.43 7.39 11.43
CA VAL A 54 -3.52 8.54 11.35
C VAL A 54 -2.95 8.75 9.94
N SER A 55 -2.91 7.69 9.13
CA SER A 55 -2.36 7.73 7.76
C SER A 55 -3.41 7.95 6.68
N ARG A 56 -4.70 8.06 7.04
CA ARG A 56 -5.78 8.28 6.09
C ARG A 56 -5.69 9.66 5.48
N ILE A 57 -5.64 9.73 4.15
CA ILE A 57 -5.65 10.98 3.38
C ILE A 57 -6.86 11.02 2.45
N GLU A 58 -7.36 12.23 2.19
CA GLU A 58 -8.26 12.48 1.06
C GLU A 58 -7.42 12.63 -0.22
N PRO A 59 -7.60 11.77 -1.25
CA PRO A 59 -6.73 11.79 -2.43
C PRO A 59 -6.79 13.10 -3.22
N GLY A 60 -7.99 13.66 -3.42
CA GLY A 60 -8.19 14.93 -4.11
C GLY A 60 -7.59 14.98 -5.53
N PHE A 61 -7.17 16.17 -5.96
CA PHE A 61 -6.43 16.33 -7.21
C PHE A 61 -4.94 15.96 -7.03
N PRO A 62 -4.29 15.23 -7.97
CA PRO A 62 -4.81 14.77 -9.26
C PRO A 62 -5.47 13.39 -9.24
N HIS A 63 -5.58 12.72 -8.10
CA HIS A 63 -6.08 11.36 -8.00
C HIS A 63 -7.51 11.20 -8.52
N ASP A 64 -8.43 12.08 -8.12
CA ASP A 64 -9.83 12.05 -8.57
C ASP A 64 -9.95 12.33 -10.08
N PHE A 65 -9.12 13.25 -10.58
CA PHE A 65 -9.05 13.56 -12.01
C PHE A 65 -8.56 12.35 -12.81
N LEU A 66 -7.50 11.69 -12.37
CA LEU A 66 -6.95 10.49 -13.02
C LEU A 66 -7.89 9.28 -12.93
N ALA A 67 -8.73 9.22 -11.89
CA ALA A 67 -9.72 8.16 -11.70
C ALA A 67 -10.98 8.36 -12.55
N SER A 68 -11.22 9.54 -13.12
CA SER A 68 -12.39 9.81 -13.95
C SER A 68 -12.40 8.97 -15.23
N ASP A 69 -13.60 8.56 -15.67
CA ASP A 69 -13.75 7.68 -16.84
C ASP A 69 -13.05 8.20 -18.11
N PRO A 70 -13.17 9.49 -18.50
CA PRO A 70 -12.51 9.98 -19.71
C PRO A 70 -10.98 9.91 -19.64
N ILE A 71 -10.40 10.18 -18.46
CA ILE A 71 -8.95 10.17 -18.29
C ILE A 71 -8.42 8.74 -18.21
N ARG A 72 -9.15 7.86 -17.52
CA ARG A 72 -8.83 6.44 -17.48
C ARG A 72 -8.89 5.80 -18.87
N ASP A 73 -9.91 6.12 -19.67
CA ASP A 73 -10.01 5.63 -21.05
C ASP A 73 -8.80 6.06 -21.90
N LEU A 74 -8.40 7.33 -21.80
CA LEU A 74 -7.22 7.86 -22.48
C LEU A 74 -5.91 7.19 -22.04
N VAL A 75 -5.66 7.10 -20.72
CA VAL A 75 -4.41 6.55 -20.16
C VAL A 75 -4.22 5.08 -20.53
N PHE A 76 -5.31 4.32 -20.59
CA PHE A 76 -5.29 2.88 -20.90
C PHE A 76 -5.67 2.57 -22.36
N GLY A 77 -5.79 3.59 -23.23
CA GLY A 77 -6.08 3.43 -24.65
C GLY A 77 -7.36 2.65 -24.95
N GLY A 78 -8.42 2.83 -24.15
CA GLY A 78 -9.69 2.12 -24.30
C GLY A 78 -9.67 0.65 -23.90
N THR A 79 -8.63 0.19 -23.18
CA THR A 79 -8.46 -1.23 -22.83
C THR A 79 -8.57 -1.53 -21.34
N PHE A 80 -8.97 -0.55 -20.51
CA PHE A 80 -9.01 -0.73 -19.05
C PHE A 80 -9.85 -1.94 -18.61
N ASP A 81 -11.03 -2.14 -19.20
CA ASP A 81 -11.92 -3.25 -18.86
C ASP A 81 -11.39 -4.64 -19.26
N ARG A 82 -10.29 -4.69 -20.01
CA ARG A 82 -9.59 -5.94 -20.40
C ARG A 82 -8.49 -6.31 -19.42
N ILE A 83 -8.19 -5.47 -18.44
CA ILE A 83 -7.16 -5.72 -17.43
C ILE A 83 -7.73 -6.65 -16.37
N ASP A 84 -7.09 -7.82 -16.22
CA ASP A 84 -7.36 -8.69 -15.07
C ASP A 84 -6.90 -7.99 -13.78
N ASN A 85 -7.87 -7.47 -13.03
CA ASN A 85 -7.62 -6.78 -11.79
C ASN A 85 -7.91 -7.69 -10.59
N HIS A 86 -6.99 -8.61 -10.30
CA HIS A 86 -6.99 -9.46 -9.10
C HIS A 86 -6.99 -8.67 -7.76
N ARG A 87 -6.88 -7.34 -7.81
CA ARG A 87 -6.94 -6.43 -6.65
C ARG A 87 -8.27 -5.68 -6.55
N ALA A 88 -9.12 -5.71 -7.57
CA ALA A 88 -10.47 -5.18 -7.46
C ALA A 88 -11.20 -6.02 -6.43
N ARG A 89 -11.63 -5.40 -5.32
CA ARG A 89 -12.34 -6.09 -4.25
C ARG A 89 -13.48 -6.90 -4.87
N HIS A 90 -13.54 -8.20 -4.56
CA HIS A 90 -14.81 -8.92 -4.65
C HIS A 90 -15.74 -8.26 -3.63
N SER A 91 -16.65 -7.42 -4.10
CA SER A 91 -17.78 -6.95 -3.31
C SER A 91 -18.69 -8.15 -3.04
N GLY A 92 -18.40 -8.91 -1.99
CA GLY A 92 -19.18 -10.10 -1.66
C GLY A 92 -18.54 -10.98 -0.60
N ALA A 93 -18.64 -10.55 0.67
CA ALA A 93 -18.93 -11.34 1.87
C ALA A 93 -18.89 -10.42 3.09
#